data_AF-A0A5E4GI78-F1
#
_entry.id   AF-A0A5E4GI78-F1
#
_cell.length_a   1.000
_cell.length_b   1.000
_cell.length_c   1.000
_cell.angle_alpha   90.00
_cell.angle_beta   90.00
_cell.angle_gamma   90.00
#
_symmetry.space_group_name_H-M   'P 1'
#
loop_
_entity.id
_entity.type
_entity.pdbx_description
1 polymer ?
#
loop_
_entity_poly.entity_id
_entity_poly.type
_entity_poly.pdbx_seq_one_letter_code
_entity_poly.pdbx_strand_id
1 'polypeptide(L)'
;MGKNDFLTPKAIANRIKAKGLQKLRWYCQMCQKQCRDENGFKCHCMSESHQRQMQIFGENSNRIVDGYSEEFEQSFLDLMKRSHRFSRIAATVVYNEYINDRHHVHMNSTEWATITEFVKHLGRTDSFIIADIV
;
A
#
# COMPACT_ATOMS: atom_id res chain seq x y z
N MET A 1 -4.01 -28.30 20.55
CA MET A 1 -3.43 -27.18 19.78
C MET A 1 -2.72 -26.26 20.75
N GLY A 2 -1.38 -26.23 20.74
CA GLY A 2 -0.58 -25.52 21.74
C GLY A 2 -0.69 -24.00 21.62
N LYS A 3 -0.80 -23.32 22.76
CA LYS A 3 -0.93 -21.86 22.88
C LYS A 3 0.28 -21.19 22.20
N ASN A 4 0.02 -20.36 21.19
CA ASN A 4 1.06 -19.57 20.52
C ASN A 4 1.47 -18.41 21.44
N ASP A 5 2.22 -18.71 22.51
CA ASP A 5 2.70 -17.69 23.43
C ASP A 5 3.68 -16.74 22.74
N PHE A 6 3.53 -15.45 23.06
CA PHE A 6 4.23 -14.32 22.44
C PHE A 6 5.77 -14.47 22.47
N LEU A 7 6.30 -15.25 23.42
CA LEU A 7 7.74 -15.43 23.67
C LEU A 7 8.29 -16.78 23.18
N THR A 8 7.49 -17.59 22.49
CA THR A 8 8.01 -18.85 21.95
C THR A 8 9.13 -18.60 20.93
N PRO A 9 10.14 -19.49 20.82
CA PRO A 9 11.18 -19.37 19.80
C PRO A 9 10.61 -19.26 18.39
N LYS A 10 9.48 -19.93 18.12
CA LYS A 10 8.74 -19.84 16.85
C LYS A 10 8.15 -18.45 16.62
N ALA A 11 7.50 -17.85 17.62
CA ALA A 11 6.95 -16.49 17.52
C ALA A 11 8.06 -15.44 17.31
N ILE A 12 9.18 -15.56 18.03
CA ILE A 12 10.34 -14.68 17.89
C ILE A 12 10.96 -14.83 16.50
N ALA A 13 11.22 -16.06 16.04
CA ALA A 13 11.75 -16.32 14.70
C ALA A 13 10.85 -15.77 13.59
N ASN A 14 9.52 -15.89 13.74
CA ASN A 14 8.56 -15.33 12.79
C ASN A 14 8.60 -13.79 12.80
N ARG A 15 8.73 -13.13 13.96
CA ARG A 15 8.88 -11.67 14.03
C ARG A 15 10.17 -11.19 13.40
N ILE A 16 11.30 -11.88 13.66
CA ILE A 16 12.58 -11.55 13.04
C ILE A 16 12.48 -11.67 11.52
N LYS A 17 11.86 -12.74 11.01
CA LYS A 17 11.61 -12.93 9.56
C LYS A 17 10.63 -11.92 8.97
N ALA A 18 9.79 -11.28 9.80
CA ALA A 18 8.87 -10.21 9.43
C ALA A 18 9.46 -8.81 9.64
N LYS A 19 10.72 -8.68 10.09
CA LYS A 19 11.43 -7.40 10.14
C LYS A 19 11.87 -7.01 8.73
N GLY A 20 11.66 -5.73 8.37
CA GLY A 20 11.98 -5.16 7.07
C GLY A 20 10.78 -5.07 6.13
N LEU A 21 10.97 -4.27 5.06
CA LEU A 21 10.03 -4.17 3.95
C LEU A 21 10.11 -5.45 3.11
N GLN A 22 9.00 -6.19 3.05
CA GLN A 22 8.87 -7.35 2.17
C GLN A 22 8.43 -6.89 0.77
N LYS A 23 8.53 -7.77 -0.23
CA LYS A 23 8.14 -7.41 -1.60
C LYS A 23 6.64 -7.08 -1.64
N LEU A 24 6.31 -5.88 -2.11
CA LEU A 24 4.94 -5.37 -2.20
C LEU A 24 4.02 -6.24 -3.08
N ARG A 25 4.58 -6.94 -4.06
CA ARG A 25 3.84 -7.87 -4.94
C ARG A 25 3.12 -9.01 -4.17
N TRP A 26 3.49 -9.27 -2.92
CA TRP A 26 2.88 -10.28 -2.06
C TRP A 26 2.01 -9.70 -0.95
N TYR A 27 1.59 -8.45 -1.08
CA TYR A 27 0.67 -7.80 -0.15
C TYR A 27 -0.75 -7.79 -0.73
N CYS A 28 -1.75 -8.05 0.12
CA CYS A 28 -3.15 -7.92 -0.24
C CYS A 28 -3.75 -6.69 0.46
N GLN A 29 -4.14 -5.68 -0.31
CA GLN A 29 -4.77 -4.46 0.22
C GLN A 29 -6.13 -4.75 0.85
N MET A 30 -6.98 -5.53 0.17
CA MET A 30 -8.32 -5.90 0.68
C MET A 30 -8.28 -6.58 2.04
N CYS A 31 -7.23 -7.35 2.31
CA CYS A 31 -7.06 -8.07 3.57
C CYS A 31 -6.05 -7.40 4.51
N GLN A 32 -5.47 -6.27 4.10
CA GLN A 32 -4.34 -5.59 4.74
C GLN A 32 -3.25 -6.57 5.22
N LYS A 33 -2.89 -7.51 4.34
CA LYS A 33 -2.08 -8.68 4.71
C LYS A 33 -0.83 -8.80 3.86
N GLN A 34 0.32 -8.67 4.52
CA GLN A 34 1.60 -9.01 3.93
C GLN A 34 1.81 -10.53 3.93
N CYS A 35 1.99 -11.12 2.75
CA CYS A 35 2.45 -12.49 2.58
C CYS A 35 3.97 -12.51 2.32
N ARG A 36 4.64 -13.56 2.78
CA ARG A 36 6.10 -13.65 2.77
C ARG A 36 6.69 -13.89 1.39
N ASP A 37 6.01 -14.73 0.62
CA ASP A 37 6.45 -15.22 -0.67
C ASP A 37 5.24 -15.53 -1.56
N GLU A 38 5.54 -15.95 -2.79
CA GLU A 38 4.55 -16.28 -3.80
C GLU A 38 3.58 -17.37 -3.36
N ASN A 39 4.11 -18.41 -2.73
CA ASN A 39 3.30 -19.55 -2.30
C ASN A 39 2.36 -19.13 -1.16
N GLY A 40 2.86 -18.35 -0.20
CA GLY A 40 2.06 -17.77 0.85
C GLY A 40 0.94 -16.87 0.32
N PHE A 41 1.23 -16.07 -0.71
CA PHE A 41 0.23 -15.22 -1.35
C PHE A 41 -0.83 -16.04 -2.10
N LYS A 42 -0.44 -17.06 -2.87
CA LYS A 42 -1.38 -17.99 -3.53
C LYS A 42 -2.30 -18.68 -2.52
N CYS A 43 -1.74 -19.23 -1.45
CA CYS A 43 -2.54 -19.84 -0.37
C CYS A 43 -3.47 -18.83 0.29
N HIS A 44 -3.05 -17.57 0.44
CA HIS A 44 -3.90 -16.51 0.95
C HIS A 44 -5.07 -16.23 0.00
N CYS A 45 -4.84 -16.09 -1.31
CA CYS A 45 -5.90 -15.85 -2.29
C CYS A 45 -6.94 -16.98 -2.35
N MET A 46 -6.53 -18.22 -2.06
CA MET A 46 -7.45 -19.37 -2.00
C MET A 46 -8.21 -19.50 -0.67
N SER A 47 -7.88 -18.69 0.35
CA SER A 47 -8.52 -18.78 1.65
C SER A 47 -9.94 -18.19 1.66
N GLU A 48 -10.83 -18.79 2.43
CA GLU A 48 -12.23 -18.34 2.58
C GLU A 48 -12.32 -16.88 3.03
N SER A 49 -11.44 -16.44 3.93
CA SER A 49 -11.41 -15.06 4.40
C SER A 49 -11.10 -14.06 3.29
N HIS A 50 -10.15 -14.39 2.40
CA HIS A 50 -9.87 -13.58 1.23
C HIS A 50 -11.04 -13.57 0.24
N GLN A 51 -11.61 -14.75 -0.04
CA GLN A 51 -12.77 -14.87 -0.95
C GLN A 51 -13.96 -14.03 -0.48
N ARG A 52 -14.22 -14.00 0.84
CA ARG A 52 -15.26 -13.16 1.41
C ARG A 52 -14.98 -11.66 1.24
N GLN A 53 -13.73 -11.23 1.40
CA GLN A 53 -13.34 -9.84 1.12
C GLN A 53 -13.52 -9.49 -0.36
N MET A 54 -13.24 -10.42 -1.27
CA MET A 54 -13.46 -10.22 -2.71
C MET A 54 -14.94 -10.15 -3.09
N GLN A 55 -15.82 -10.85 -2.37
CA GLN A 55 -17.28 -10.71 -2.55
C GLN A 55 -17.74 -9.30 -2.16
N ILE A 56 -17.30 -8.81 -1.00
CA ILE A 56 -17.58 -7.43 -0.55
C ILE A 56 -17.06 -6.40 -1.56
N PHE A 57 -15.86 -6.65 -2.09
CA PHE A 57 -15.30 -5.82 -3.15
C PHE A 57 -16.16 -5.81 -4.42
N GLY A 58 -16.63 -6.97 -4.85
CA GLY A 58 -17.51 -7.07 -6.03
C GLY A 58 -18.83 -6.31 -5.88
N GLU A 59 -19.36 -6.20 -4.66
CA GLU A 59 -20.60 -5.46 -4.38
C GLU A 59 -20.41 -3.94 -4.39
N ASN A 60 -19.22 -3.44 -4.00
CA ASN A 60 -18.98 -2.01 -3.76
C ASN A 60 -17.60 -1.55 -4.29
N SER A 61 -17.17 -2.04 -5.45
CA SER A 61 -15.80 -1.84 -5.95
C SER A 61 -15.40 -0.37 -6.04
N ASN A 62 -16.27 0.48 -6.59
CA ASN A 62 -15.99 1.90 -6.78
C ASN A 62 -15.74 2.58 -5.43
N ARG A 63 -16.65 2.41 -4.47
CA ARG A 63 -16.51 3.01 -3.14
C ARG A 63 -15.22 2.61 -2.43
N ILE A 64 -14.78 1.37 -2.60
CA ILE A 64 -13.55 0.87 -1.97
C ILE A 64 -12.32 1.44 -2.65
N VAL A 65 -12.29 1.45 -3.99
CA VAL A 65 -11.19 2.06 -4.77
C VAL A 65 -11.11 3.57 -4.49
N ASP A 66 -12.24 4.27 -4.45
CA ASP A 66 -12.31 5.71 -4.14
C ASP A 66 -11.74 5.97 -2.74
N GLY A 67 -12.12 5.17 -1.73
CA GLY A 67 -11.59 5.30 -0.38
C GLY A 67 -10.07 5.08 -0.30
N TYR A 68 -9.55 4.07 -1.00
CA TYR A 68 -8.10 3.87 -1.09
C TYR A 68 -7.39 5.00 -1.85
N SER A 69 -8.03 5.55 -2.88
CA SER A 69 -7.47 6.64 -3.68
C SER A 69 -7.37 7.93 -2.86
N GLU A 70 -8.42 8.26 -2.09
CA GLU A 70 -8.43 9.40 -1.18
C GLU A 70 -7.37 9.26 -0.07
N GLU A 71 -7.29 8.09 0.57
CA GLU A 71 -6.29 7.81 1.61
C GLU A 71 -4.85 7.90 1.07
N PHE A 72 -4.62 7.35 -0.12
CA PHE A 72 -3.33 7.42 -0.80
C PHE A 72 -2.94 8.85 -1.14
N GLU A 73 -3.84 9.60 -1.79
CA GLU A 73 -3.59 10.99 -2.19
C GLU A 73 -3.31 11.86 -0.97
N GLN A 74 -4.15 11.79 0.06
CA GLN A 74 -3.97 12.57 1.28
C GLN A 74 -2.64 12.27 1.96
N SER A 75 -2.31 10.99 2.14
CA SER A 75 -1.07 10.57 2.79
C SER A 75 0.18 10.98 1.98
N PHE A 76 0.11 10.88 0.65
CA PHE A 76 1.19 11.30 -0.24
C PHE A 76 1.40 12.82 -0.18
N LEU A 77 0.33 13.60 -0.24
CA LEU A 77 0.39 15.06 -0.16
C LEU A 77 0.86 15.53 1.22
N ASP A 78 0.47 14.83 2.29
CA ASP A 78 0.95 15.14 3.64
C ASP A 78 2.43 14.81 3.83
N LEU A 79 2.95 13.77 3.17
CA LEU A 79 4.39 13.52 3.11
C LEU A 79 5.11 14.65 2.37
N MET A 80 4.59 15.06 1.21
CA MET A 80 5.13 16.19 0.44
C MET A 80 5.18 17.49 1.25
N LYS A 81 4.08 17.85 1.92
CA LYS A 81 3.99 19.07 2.73
C LYS A 81 4.97 19.08 3.89
N ARG A 82 5.22 17.93 4.52
CA ARG A 82 6.08 17.81 5.71
C ARG A 82 7.56 17.70 5.36
N SER A 83 7.91 16.86 4.39
CA SER A 83 9.31 16.56 4.04
C SER A 83 9.87 17.45 2.93
N HIS A 84 9.03 17.96 2.03
CA HIS A 84 9.46 18.51 0.73
C HIS A 84 8.83 19.88 0.38
N ARG A 85 8.38 20.64 1.38
CA ARG A 85 7.54 21.87 1.24
C ARG A 85 8.00 22.90 0.20
N PHE A 86 9.31 23.05 0.00
CA PHE A 86 9.90 24.06 -0.89
C PHE A 86 10.87 23.46 -1.91
N SER A 87 10.82 22.14 -2.09
CA SER A 87 11.78 21.40 -2.88
C SER A 87 11.17 20.97 -4.20
N ARG A 88 11.89 21.16 -5.30
CA ARG A 88 11.58 20.52 -6.58
C ARG A 88 12.14 19.10 -6.53
N ILE A 89 11.25 18.12 -6.38
CA ILE A 89 11.63 16.71 -6.22
C ILE A 89 10.75 15.86 -7.12
N ALA A 90 11.37 14.89 -7.79
CA ALA A 90 10.67 13.94 -8.63
C ALA A 90 9.66 13.11 -7.80
N ALA A 91 8.45 12.93 -8.33
CA ALA A 91 7.39 12.18 -7.65
C ALA A 91 7.81 10.74 -7.29
N THR A 92 8.72 10.14 -8.06
CA THR A 92 9.29 8.81 -7.79
C THR A 92 10.09 8.76 -6.49
N VAL A 93 10.81 9.82 -6.13
CA VAL A 93 11.57 9.90 -4.87
C VAL A 93 10.60 9.93 -3.68
N VAL A 94 9.57 10.75 -3.79
CA VAL A 94 8.51 10.89 -2.78
C VAL A 94 7.76 9.58 -2.62
N TYR A 95 7.42 8.93 -3.73
CA TYR A 95 6.77 7.63 -3.71
C TYR A 95 7.62 6.56 -3.03
N ASN A 96 8.94 6.54 -3.27
CA ASN A 96 9.86 5.63 -2.58
C ASN A 96 9.92 5.89 -1.07
N GLU A 97 9.83 7.15 -0.64
CA GLU A 97 9.72 7.51 0.78
C GLU A 97 8.36 7.08 1.36
N TYR A 98 7.28 7.28 0.61
CA TYR A 98 5.93 6.89 0.98
C TYR A 98 5.81 5.38 1.26
N ILE A 99 6.33 4.55 0.35
CA ILE A 99 6.26 3.09 0.50
C ILE A 99 7.20 2.53 1.57
N ASN A 100 8.04 3.35 2.21
CA ASN A 100 8.85 2.92 3.35
C ASN A 100 8.01 2.73 4.62
N ASP A 101 6.86 3.40 4.74
CA ASP A 101 5.87 3.04 5.76
C ASP A 101 5.28 1.66 5.44
N ARG A 102 5.07 0.79 6.42
CA ARG A 102 4.51 -0.55 6.18
C ARG A 102 2.99 -0.56 6.07
N HIS A 103 2.33 0.51 6.46
CA HIS A 103 0.86 0.61 6.43
C HIS A 103 0.36 1.57 5.36
N HIS A 104 1.20 1.92 4.39
CA HIS A 104 0.79 2.72 3.25
C HIS A 104 -0.23 1.99 2.38
N VAL A 105 -1.08 2.75 1.68
CA VAL A 105 -1.96 2.20 0.66
C VAL A 105 -1.14 1.90 -0.58
N HIS A 106 -1.22 0.66 -1.07
CA HIS A 106 -0.54 0.29 -2.29
C HIS A 106 -1.22 0.95 -3.49
N MET A 107 -0.45 1.68 -4.30
CA MET A 107 -0.94 2.37 -5.51
C MET A 107 -1.77 1.48 -6.45
N ASN A 108 -1.41 0.21 -6.61
CA ASN A 108 -2.19 -0.73 -7.43
C ASN A 108 -3.64 -0.97 -6.94
N SER A 109 -4.00 -0.44 -5.78
CA SER A 109 -5.34 -0.55 -5.18
C SER A 109 -6.16 0.73 -5.32
N THR A 110 -5.58 1.77 -5.94
CA THR A 110 -6.23 3.05 -6.21
C THR A 110 -6.66 3.11 -7.68
N GLU A 111 -7.27 4.23 -8.08
CA GLU A 111 -7.63 4.49 -9.48
C GLU A 111 -6.42 4.74 -10.40
N TRP A 112 -5.21 4.92 -9.85
CA TRP A 112 -3.99 5.21 -10.60
C TRP A 112 -3.07 3.99 -10.64
N ALA A 113 -2.88 3.39 -11.82
CA ALA A 113 -2.02 2.21 -11.97
C ALA A 113 -0.52 2.57 -11.96
N THR A 114 -0.19 3.84 -12.22
CA THR A 114 1.19 4.33 -12.27
C THR A 114 1.36 5.69 -11.61
N ILE A 115 2.58 5.97 -11.12
CA ILE A 115 2.93 7.30 -10.57
C ILE A 115 2.68 8.39 -11.62
N THR A 116 2.94 8.11 -12.90
CA THR A 116 2.70 9.08 -13.97
C THR A 116 1.23 9.45 -14.11
N GLU A 117 0.31 8.49 -13.98
CA GLU A 117 -1.13 8.76 -13.98
C GLU A 117 -1.54 9.57 -12.76
N PHE A 118 -1.03 9.21 -11.58
CA PHE A 118 -1.30 9.95 -10.35
C PHE A 118 -0.81 11.41 -10.43
N VAL A 119 0.41 11.64 -10.94
CA VAL A 119 0.93 13.00 -11.11
C VAL A 119 0.11 13.80 -12.13
N LYS A 120 -0.37 13.17 -13.21
CA LYS A 120 -1.29 13.81 -14.15
C LYS A 120 -2.61 14.20 -13.50
N HIS A 121 -3.13 13.38 -12.58
CA HIS A 121 -4.31 13.72 -11.78
C HIS A 121 -4.04 14.94 -10.89
N LEU A 122 -2.96 14.93 -10.12
CA LEU A 122 -2.58 16.05 -9.25
C LEU A 122 -2.39 17.37 -10.01
N GLY A 123 -1.87 17.31 -11.24
CA GLY A 123 -1.72 18.49 -12.10
C GLY A 123 -3.05 19.05 -12.64
N ARG A 124 -4.15 18.28 -12.59
CA ARG A 124 -5.50 18.73 -12.97
C ARG A 124 -6.30 19.26 -11.78
N THR A 125 -6.06 18.75 -10.58
CA THR A 125 -6.79 19.14 -9.36
C THR A 125 -6.20 20.38 -8.66
N ASP A 126 -5.29 21.10 -9.33
CA ASP A 126 -4.57 22.30 -8.85
C ASP A 126 -3.92 22.15 -7.44
N SER A 127 -3.81 20.91 -6.96
CA SER A 127 -3.47 20.67 -5.56
C SER A 127 -1.98 20.87 -5.30
N PHE A 128 -1.11 20.64 -6.30
CA PHE A 128 0.34 20.89 -6.20
C PHE A 128 0.99 21.16 -7.56
N ILE A 129 1.91 22.14 -7.60
CA ILE A 129 2.89 22.28 -8.69
C ILE A 129 3.99 21.26 -8.42
N ILE A 130 3.79 20.01 -8.85
CA ILE A 130 4.89 19.05 -8.88
C ILE A 130 5.84 19.51 -9.99
N ALA A 131 7.06 19.89 -9.59
CA ALA A 131 8.11 20.21 -10.54
C ALA A 131 8.53 18.93 -11.26
N ASP A 132 8.27 18.94 -12.56
CA ASP A 132 8.76 18.03 -13.59
C ASP A 132 8.09 16.64 -13.67
N ILE A 133 7.33 16.49 -14.76
CA ILE A 133 6.81 15.23 -15.32
C ILE A 133 7.89 14.52 -16.18
N VAL A 134 9.14 15.02 -16.20
CA VAL A 134 10.17 14.59 -17.16
C VAL A 134 11.30 13.83 -16.49
#